data_AF-A0A3Q4GNK1-F1
#
_entry.id   AF-A0A3Q4GNK1-F1
#
_cell.length_a   1.000
_cell.length_b   1.000
_cell.length_c   1.000
_cell.angle_alpha   90.00
_cell.angle_beta   90.00
_cell.angle_gamma   90.00
#
_symmetry.space_group_name_H-M   'P 1'
#
loop_
_entity.id
_entity.type
_entity.pdbx_description
1 polymer ?
#
loop_
_entity_poly.entity_id
_entity_poly.type
_entity_poly.pdbx_seq_one_letter_code
_entity_poly.pdbx_strand_id
1 'polypeptide(L)'
;MEWTRSDRELMMVHVYPNRSEKLKTQDDLYCGRTKMNEDLLRTGDLSLTLKYPTERDTGGYRCTIYRDKDILRQKVVLQVKGQ
;
A
#
# COMPACT_ATOMS: atom_id res chain seq x y z
N MET A 1 -3.49 -0.37 -7.99
CA MET A 1 -2.46 0.40 -7.26
C MET A 1 -1.96 -0.47 -6.12
N GLU A 2 -0.69 -0.36 -5.76
CA GLU A 2 -0.06 -1.24 -4.76
C GLU A 2 0.70 -0.45 -3.71
N TRP A 3 0.58 -0.88 -2.46
CA TRP A 3 1.45 -0.48 -1.37
C TRP A 3 2.38 -1.64 -1.01
N THR A 4 3.67 -1.34 -0.98
CA THR A 4 4.72 -2.29 -0.61
C THR A 4 5.58 -1.71 0.50
N ARG A 5 6.06 -2.58 1.38
CA ARG A 5 7.07 -2.25 2.38
C ARG A 5 8.43 -2.73 1.88
N SER A 6 9.49 -2.00 2.17
CA SER A 6 10.80 -2.21 1.51
C SER A 6 12.04 -2.09 2.39
N ASP A 7 11.86 -1.88 3.69
CA ASP A 7 12.92 -1.74 4.70
C ASP A 7 13.55 -3.08 5.12
N ARG A 8 12.84 -4.21 5.01
CA ARG A 8 13.35 -5.55 5.36
C ARG A 8 13.12 -6.55 4.24
N GLU A 9 11.87 -6.93 4.05
CA GLU A 9 11.41 -7.83 2.99
C GLU A 9 10.31 -7.11 2.19
N LEU A 10 10.21 -7.44 0.90
CA LEU A 10 9.17 -6.89 0.03
C LEU A 10 7.81 -7.47 0.44
N MET A 11 7.14 -6.82 1.39
CA MET A 11 5.81 -7.22 1.85
C MET A 11 4.73 -6.43 1.11
N MET A 12 3.67 -7.12 0.72
CA MET A 12 2.52 -6.52 0.07
C MET A 12 1.55 -5.99 1.11
N VAL A 13 1.59 -4.67 1.32
CA VAL A 13 0.83 -4.01 2.39
C VAL A 13 -0.62 -3.83 2.00
N HIS A 14 -0.92 -3.40 0.77
CA HIS A 14 -2.29 -3.22 0.30
C HIS A 14 -2.35 -3.28 -1.22
N VAL A 15 -3.43 -3.86 -1.76
CA VAL A 15 -3.70 -3.88 -3.20
C VAL A 15 -5.07 -3.26 -3.43
N TYR A 16 -5.09 -2.13 -4.14
CA TYR A 16 -6.34 -1.57 -4.64
C TYR A 16 -6.69 -2.26 -5.97
N PRO A 17 -7.86 -2.90 -6.07
CA PRO A 17 -8.22 -3.73 -7.20
C PRO A 17 -8.25 -2.91 -8.48
N ASN A 18 -7.49 -3.36 -9.48
CA ASN A 18 -7.71 -2.93 -10.86
C ASN A 18 -8.59 -3.99 -11.53
N ARG A 19 -9.52 -3.56 -12.38
CA ARG A 19 -10.48 -4.43 -13.09
C ARG A 19 -9.80 -5.47 -14.01
N SER A 20 -8.50 -5.33 -14.25
CA SER A 20 -7.71 -6.17 -15.13
C SER A 20 -6.47 -6.68 -14.38
N GLU A 21 -6.56 -7.96 -14.02
CA GLU A 21 -5.46 -8.88 -13.75
C GLU A 21 -4.63 -8.81 -12.46
N LYS A 22 -4.36 -10.05 -12.02
CA LYS A 22 -3.49 -10.56 -10.96
C LYS A 22 -3.95 -10.29 -9.53
N LEU A 23 -4.48 -11.37 -8.96
CA LEU A 23 -4.55 -11.72 -7.54
C LEU A 23 -3.16 -11.58 -6.90
N LYS A 24 -2.72 -10.35 -6.73
CA LYS A 24 -1.64 -10.00 -5.84
C LYS A 24 -2.25 -10.06 -4.44
N THR A 25 -1.93 -11.13 -3.71
CA THR A 25 -2.48 -11.37 -2.39
C THR A 25 -1.78 -10.47 -1.39
N GLN A 26 -2.56 -9.70 -0.66
CA GLN A 26 -2.08 -8.92 0.46
C GLN A 26 -1.45 -9.84 1.50
N ASP A 27 -0.34 -9.43 2.08
CA ASP A 27 0.35 -10.19 3.13
C ASP A 27 -0.54 -10.30 4.38
N ASP A 28 -0.58 -11.49 4.99
CA ASP A 28 -1.45 -11.80 6.13
C ASP A 28 -1.23 -10.85 7.32
N LEU A 29 -0.02 -10.30 7.47
CA LEU A 29 0.30 -9.32 8.51
C LEU A 29 -0.46 -8.00 8.35
N TYR A 30 -0.91 -7.68 7.14
CA TYR A 30 -1.63 -6.44 6.82
C TYR A 30 -3.10 -6.68 6.47
N CYS A 31 -3.48 -7.93 6.19
CA CYS A 31 -4.86 -8.32 5.90
C CYS A 31 -5.82 -7.83 6.98
N GLY A 32 -6.89 -7.13 6.58
CA GLY A 32 -7.87 -6.53 7.49
C GLY A 32 -7.39 -5.31 8.30
N ARG A 33 -6.09 -4.99 8.27
CA ARG A 33 -5.50 -3.85 8.98
C ARG A 33 -5.36 -2.61 8.11
N THR A 34 -5.40 -2.72 6.80
CA THR A 34 -5.25 -1.56 5.90
C THR A 34 -6.56 -1.04 5.34
N LYS A 35 -6.67 0.28 5.14
CA LYS A 35 -7.77 0.92 4.42
C LYS A 35 -7.24 2.01 3.50
N MET A 36 -7.86 2.17 2.34
CA MET A 36 -7.67 3.29 1.44
C MET A 36 -9.01 3.97 1.13
N ASN A 37 -8.97 5.17 0.59
CA ASN A 37 -10.16 5.86 0.09
C ASN A 37 -10.73 5.10 -1.13
N GLU A 38 -12.00 4.72 -1.10
CA GLU A 38 -12.65 4.01 -2.21
C GLU A 38 -12.74 4.89 -3.46
N ASP A 39 -12.90 6.21 -3.25
CA ASP A 39 -12.98 7.24 -4.28
C ASP A 39 -11.61 7.85 -4.62
N LEU A 40 -10.51 7.12 -4.41
CA LEU A 40 -9.15 7.64 -4.62
C LEU A 40 -8.92 8.17 -6.05
N LEU A 41 -9.62 7.62 -7.05
CA LEU A 41 -9.51 8.08 -8.45
C LEU A 41 -10.21 9.43 -8.66
N ARG A 42 -11.27 9.72 -7.91
CA ARG A 42 -12.02 10.98 -7.97
C ARG A 42 -11.37 12.07 -7.12
N THR A 43 -10.90 11.69 -5.94
CA THR A 43 -10.36 12.62 -4.93
C THR A 43 -8.86 12.88 -5.09
N GLY A 44 -8.13 11.97 -5.75
CA GLY A 44 -6.67 12.00 -5.82
C GLY A 44 -6.00 11.67 -4.48
N ASP A 45 -6.76 11.28 -3.46
CA ASP A 45 -6.24 10.90 -2.16
C ASP A 45 -5.76 9.43 -2.19
N LEU A 46 -4.44 9.29 -2.28
CA LEU A 46 -3.76 8.00 -2.34
C LEU A 46 -3.27 7.54 -0.97
N SER A 47 -3.79 8.11 0.12
CA SER A 47 -3.33 7.78 1.47
C SER A 47 -3.70 6.35 1.88
N LEU A 48 -2.79 5.72 2.62
CA LEU A 48 -3.01 4.42 3.23
C LEU A 48 -3.16 4.61 4.74
N THR A 49 -4.24 4.08 5.29
CA THR A 49 -4.45 4.02 6.74
C THR A 49 -4.15 2.61 7.22
N LEU A 50 -3.23 2.48 8.18
CA LEU A 50 -2.96 1.23 8.89
C LEU A 50 -3.65 1.26 10.26
N LYS A 51 -4.49 0.26 10.53
CA LYS A 51 -5.19 0.06 11.79
C LYS A 51 -4.29 -0.73 12.75
N TYR A 52 -4.29 -0.31 14.00
CA TYR A 52 -3.53 -0.92 15.10
C TYR A 52 -2.03 -1.05 14.75
N PRO A 53 -1.31 0.06 14.47
CA PRO A 53 0.11 0.00 14.17
C PRO A 53 0.89 -0.56 15.37
N THR A 54 1.89 -1.38 15.07
CA THR A 54 2.82 -1.97 16.04
C THR A 54 4.23 -1.50 15.72
N GLU A 55 5.18 -1.65 16.64
CA GLU A 55 6.60 -1.34 16.39
C GLU A 55 7.13 -2.04 15.13
N ARG A 56 6.61 -3.24 14.81
CA ARG A 56 6.99 -4.00 13.61
C ARG A 56 6.64 -3.30 12.32
N ASP A 57 5.62 -2.44 12.31
CA ASP A 57 5.17 -1.68 11.14
C ASP A 57 6.06 -0.45 10.89
N THR A 58 7.05 -0.20 11.75
CA THR A 58 8.06 0.83 11.49
C THR A 58 8.86 0.45 10.24
N GLY A 59 8.90 1.37 9.26
CA GLY A 59 9.59 1.11 8.00
C GLY A 59 9.26 2.11 6.89
N GLY A 60 9.89 1.90 5.74
CA GLY A 60 9.63 2.65 4.52
C GLY A 60 8.52 2.00 3.69
N TYR A 61 7.51 2.80 3.35
CA TYR A 61 6.37 2.37 2.53
C TYR A 61 6.45 3.00 1.15
N ARG A 62 6.12 2.21 0.13
CA ARG A 62 6.15 2.62 -1.27
C ARG A 62 4.80 2.35 -1.91
N CYS A 63 4.21 3.39 -2.46
CA CYS A 63 3.03 3.36 -3.31
C CYS A 63 3.47 3.29 -4.78
N THR A 64 2.99 2.27 -5.49
CA THR A 64 3.16 2.14 -6.94
C THR A 64 1.79 2.21 -7.63
N ILE A 65 1.65 3.17 -8.52
CA ILE A 65 0.45 3.35 -9.35
C ILE A 65 0.75 2.80 -10.73
N TYR A 66 -0.15 1.94 -11.21
CA TYR A 66 -0.07 1.33 -12.53
C TYR A 66 -1.13 1.94 -13.43
N ARG A 67 -0.77 2.18 -14.70
CA ARG A 67 -1.71 2.38 -15.80
C ARG A 67 -1.47 1.23 -16.77
N ASP A 68 -2.44 0.34 -16.90
CA ASP A 68 -2.29 -0.92 -17.63
C ASP A 68 -1.09 -1.75 -17.13
N LYS A 69 -0.04 -1.88 -17.95
CA LYS A 69 1.19 -2.61 -17.62
C LYS A 69 2.35 -1.71 -17.20
N ASP A 70 2.18 -0.39 -17.30
CA ASP A 70 3.23 0.59 -17.04
C ASP A 70 3.14 1.18 -15.63
N ILE A 71 4.31 1.46 -15.05
CA ILE A 71 4.40 2.19 -13.77
C ILE A 71 4.20 3.66 -14.06
N LEU A 72 3.05 4.19 -13.67
CA LEU A 72 2.70 5.60 -13.85
C LEU A 72 3.40 6.49 -12.81
N ARG A 73 3.49 6.02 -11.55
CA ARG A 73 4.06 6.81 -10.45
C ARG A 73 4.53 5.91 -9.31
N GLN A 74 5.65 6.28 -8.71
CA GLN A 74 6.14 5.72 -7.46
C GLN A 74 6.23 6.84 -6.41
N LYS A 75 5.63 6.63 -5.24
CA LYS A 75 5.71 7.55 -4.08
C LYS A 75 6.28 6.81 -2.89
N VAL A 76 7.34 7.35 -2.29
CA VAL A 76 7.94 6.83 -1.06
C VAL A 76 7.43 7.66 0.11
N VAL A 77 6.88 7.00 1.12
CA VAL A 77 6.48 7.62 2.38
C VAL A 77 7.42 7.12 3.48
N LEU A 78 8.02 8.06 4.19
CA LEU A 78 9.02 7.79 5.21
C LEU A 78 8.37 7.60 6.59
N GLN A 79 8.67 6.44 7.18
CA GLN A 79 8.54 6.00 8.57
C GLN A 79 7.22 6.25 9.30
N VAL A 80 6.49 5.16 9.54
CA VAL A 80 5.59 5.04 10.70
C VAL A 80 6.47 4.91 11.93
N LYS A 81 6.41 5.85 12.89
CA LYS A 81 7.02 5.65 14.21
C LYS A 81 5.99 4.95 15.09
N GLY A 82 6.32 3.76 15.58
CA GLY A 82 5.59 3.15 16.68
C GLY A 82 5.58 4.10 17.88
N GLN A 83 4.45 4.16 18.58
CA GLN A 83 4.25 4.98 19.78
C GLN A 83 4.99 4.37 20.98
#